data_AF-A0A7C6F5S1-F1
#
_entry.id   AF-A0A7C6F5S1-F1
#
_cell.length_a   1.000
_cell.length_b   1.000
_cell.length_c   1.000
_cell.angle_alpha   90.00
_cell.angle_beta   90.00
_cell.angle_gamma   90.00
#
_symmetry.space_group_name_H-M   'P 1'
#
loop_
_entity.id
_entity.type
_entity.pdbx_description
1 polymer ?
#
loop_
_entity_poly.entity_id
_entity_poly.type
_entity_poly.pdbx_seq_one_letter_code
_entity_poly.pdbx_strand_id
1 'polypeptide(L)'
;GYIESAQVFNAVGRRLRDEGLTFHYHNHAWEFEDIGGANGMTVLAAETDPEVVKFNIDVFWVTIGGADPAEFIKIHRNRAGYYHFKDGRKLPDGGVEFLELGRGEVKLVEAMAAAREAGAEWIVAEQDRTTLPHLESATISRKYLKEALGV
;
A
#
# COMPACT_ATOMS: atom_id res chain seq x y z
N GLY A 1 -7.01 5.28 19.20
CA GLY A 1 -7.47 4.10 18.41
C GLY A 1 -7.85 4.51 16.99
N TYR A 2 -8.19 3.57 16.10
CA TYR A 2 -8.45 3.88 14.69
C TYR A 2 -9.55 4.94 14.44
N ILE A 3 -10.61 4.95 15.26
CA ILE A 3 -11.69 5.95 15.17
C ILE A 3 -11.16 7.37 15.46
N GLU A 4 -10.38 7.54 16.52
CA GLU A 4 -9.78 8.83 16.87
C GLU A 4 -8.80 9.28 15.79
N SER A 5 -7.99 8.36 15.26
CA SER A 5 -7.09 8.63 14.14
C SER A 5 -7.86 9.10 12.90
N ALA A 6 -8.98 8.45 12.56
CA ALA A 6 -9.83 8.84 11.44
C ALA A 6 -10.36 10.27 11.57
N GLN A 7 -10.78 10.68 12.78
CA GLN A 7 -11.22 12.05 13.03
C GLN A 7 -10.09 13.06 12.80
N VAL A 8 -8.87 12.74 13.26
CA VAL A 8 -7.67 13.56 13.00
C VAL A 8 -7.38 13.62 11.50
N PHE A 9 -7.41 12.50 10.79
CA PHE A 9 -7.16 12.45 9.34
C PHE A 9 -8.18 13.26 8.56
N ASN A 10 -9.46 13.19 8.92
CA ASN A 10 -10.50 14.01 8.30
C ASN A 10 -10.25 15.51 8.52
N ALA A 11 -9.85 15.91 9.73
CA ALA A 11 -9.53 17.30 10.03
C ALA A 11 -8.31 17.80 9.26
N VAL A 12 -7.25 16.97 9.17
CA VAL A 12 -6.05 17.28 8.39
C VAL A 12 -6.35 17.31 6.90
N GLY A 13 -7.08 16.33 6.38
CA GLY A 13 -7.46 16.23 4.97
C GLY A 13 -8.26 17.44 4.50
N ARG A 14 -9.20 17.95 5.32
CA ARG A 14 -9.92 19.20 5.01
C ARG A 14 -8.95 20.40 4.88
N ARG A 15 -8.01 20.54 5.82
CA ARG A 15 -7.02 21.63 5.79
C ARG A 15 -6.08 21.51 4.59
N LEU A 16 -5.67 20.30 4.22
CA LEU A 16 -4.82 20.06 3.05
C LEU A 16 -5.57 20.39 1.75
N ARG A 17 -6.85 20.01 1.66
CA ARG A 17 -7.68 20.31 0.49
C ARG A 17 -7.81 21.82 0.25
N ASP A 18 -7.93 22.61 1.30
CA ASP A 18 -8.01 24.08 1.19
C ASP A 18 -6.71 24.68 0.62
N GLU A 19 -5.59 23.96 0.71
CA GLU A 19 -4.28 24.29 0.11
C GLU A 19 -4.01 23.55 -1.21
N GLY A 20 -5.00 22.84 -1.77
CA GLY A 20 -4.85 22.08 -3.01
C GLY A 20 -4.05 20.78 -2.88
N LEU A 21 -3.88 20.26 -1.66
CA LEU A 21 -3.18 19.01 -1.35
C LEU A 21 -4.17 17.91 -0.97
N THR A 22 -3.82 16.65 -1.26
CA THR A 22 -4.65 15.48 -0.94
C THR A 22 -3.96 14.61 0.11
N PHE A 23 -4.66 14.33 1.21
CA PHE A 23 -4.18 13.40 2.23
C PHE A 23 -4.30 11.96 1.75
N HIS A 24 -3.21 11.19 1.88
CA HIS A 24 -3.18 9.76 1.59
C HIS A 24 -2.70 8.99 2.81
N TYR A 25 -3.54 8.09 3.33
CA TYR A 25 -3.15 7.18 4.41
C TYR A 25 -2.38 5.98 3.83
N HIS A 26 -1.18 5.72 4.35
CA HIS A 26 -0.32 4.60 3.97
C HIS A 26 -0.53 3.43 4.95
N ASN A 27 -1.09 2.32 4.45
CA ASN A 27 -1.35 1.14 5.28
C ASN A 27 -0.06 0.37 5.61
N HIS A 28 -0.05 -0.29 6.75
CA HIS A 28 0.96 -1.23 7.19
C HIS A 28 0.31 -2.58 7.54
N ALA A 29 1.09 -3.55 8.02
CA ALA A 29 0.55 -4.89 8.34
C ALA A 29 -0.35 -4.89 9.58
N TRP A 30 -0.08 -4.03 10.57
CA TRP A 30 -0.82 -4.03 11.85
C TRP A 30 -2.25 -3.54 11.70
N GLU A 31 -2.60 -2.77 10.66
CA GLU A 31 -3.99 -2.42 10.36
C GLU A 31 -4.84 -3.62 9.96
N PHE A 32 -4.24 -4.77 9.65
CA PHE A 32 -4.96 -5.99 9.30
C PHE A 32 -5.14 -6.96 10.47
N GLU A 33 -4.56 -6.65 11.64
CA GLU A 33 -4.80 -7.42 12.87
C GLU A 33 -6.27 -7.35 13.30
N ASP A 34 -6.79 -8.47 13.80
CA ASP A 34 -8.16 -8.54 14.31
C ASP A 34 -8.30 -7.74 15.60
N ILE A 35 -9.25 -6.81 15.62
CA ILE A 35 -9.58 -5.95 16.76
C ILE A 35 -11.00 -6.22 17.29
N GLY A 36 -11.48 -7.46 17.15
CA GLY A 36 -12.78 -7.90 17.64
C GLY A 36 -13.83 -8.07 16.55
N GLY A 37 -13.48 -8.78 15.47
CA GLY A 37 -14.36 -9.06 14.33
C GLY A 37 -14.24 -8.04 13.19
N ALA A 38 -13.28 -7.13 13.28
CA ALA A 38 -12.91 -6.16 12.25
C ALA A 38 -11.41 -5.93 12.29
N ASN A 39 -10.87 -5.16 11.35
CA ASN A 39 -9.47 -4.72 11.36
C ASN A 39 -9.37 -3.19 11.23
N GLY A 40 -8.19 -2.65 11.51
CA GLY A 40 -7.90 -1.23 11.43
C GLY A 40 -8.21 -0.61 10.07
N MET A 41 -7.87 -1.29 8.97
CA MET A 41 -8.18 -0.77 7.63
C MET A 41 -9.69 -0.67 7.37
N THR A 42 -10.47 -1.63 7.85
CA THR A 42 -11.94 -1.60 7.76
C THR A 42 -12.51 -0.41 8.53
N VAL A 43 -12.01 -0.18 9.76
CA VAL A 43 -12.44 0.97 10.57
C VAL A 43 -12.03 2.28 9.91
N LEU A 44 -10.78 2.42 9.46
CA LEU A 44 -10.33 3.64 8.79
C LEU A 44 -11.13 3.91 7.52
N ALA A 45 -11.44 2.88 6.73
CA ALA A 45 -12.26 3.02 5.53
C ALA A 45 -13.71 3.42 5.82
N ALA A 46 -14.27 3.03 6.97
CA ALA A 46 -15.61 3.42 7.38
C ALA A 46 -15.66 4.84 7.98
N GLU A 47 -14.65 5.21 8.76
CA GLU A 47 -14.66 6.41 9.60
C GLU A 47 -14.00 7.64 8.94
N THR A 48 -13.18 7.44 7.91
CA THR A 48 -12.60 8.55 7.14
C THR A 48 -13.52 8.99 6.00
N ASP A 49 -13.54 10.28 5.71
CA ASP A 49 -14.29 10.89 4.61
C ASP A 49 -13.52 10.71 3.29
N PRO A 50 -14.08 9.99 2.29
CA PRO A 50 -13.38 9.70 1.05
C PRO A 50 -13.07 10.92 0.18
N GLU A 51 -13.70 12.07 0.44
CA GLU A 51 -13.43 13.31 -0.29
C GLU A 51 -12.16 14.02 0.19
N VAL A 52 -11.71 13.73 1.41
CA VAL A 52 -10.55 14.40 2.01
C VAL A 52 -9.45 13.43 2.47
N VAL A 53 -9.74 12.13 2.53
CA VAL A 53 -8.78 11.08 2.88
C VAL A 53 -8.84 9.97 1.83
N LYS A 54 -7.79 9.92 1.01
CA LYS A 54 -7.50 8.83 0.07
C LYS A 54 -6.52 7.84 0.70
N PHE A 55 -6.29 6.71 0.03
CA PHE A 55 -5.33 5.69 0.47
C PHE A 55 -4.12 5.65 -0.46
N ASN A 56 -2.95 5.50 0.15
CA ASN A 56 -1.76 4.94 -0.48
C ASN A 56 -1.74 3.44 -0.13
N ILE A 57 -2.06 2.59 -1.10
CA ILE A 57 -2.10 1.15 -0.86
C ILE A 57 -0.71 0.56 -1.07
N ASP A 58 -0.13 0.03 0.00
CA ASP A 58 1.12 -0.73 -0.03
C ASP A 58 0.83 -2.22 -0.14
N VAL A 59 1.13 -2.78 -1.32
CA VAL A 59 0.79 -4.17 -1.67
C VAL A 59 1.60 -5.18 -0.87
N PHE A 60 2.80 -4.80 -0.41
CA PHE A 60 3.59 -5.65 0.47
C PHE A 60 2.94 -5.73 1.84
N TRP A 61 2.58 -4.60 2.44
CA TRP A 61 2.00 -4.60 3.77
C TRP A 61 0.60 -5.23 3.81
N VAL A 62 -0.20 -5.10 2.75
CA VAL A 62 -1.45 -5.86 2.60
C VAL A 62 -1.16 -7.37 2.65
N THR A 63 -0.15 -7.82 1.90
CA THR A 63 0.25 -9.24 1.84
C THR A 63 0.74 -9.75 3.20
N ILE A 64 1.61 -9.00 3.89
CA ILE A 64 2.13 -9.37 5.22
C ILE A 64 1.01 -9.37 6.28
N GLY A 65 0.02 -8.48 6.13
CA GLY A 65 -1.21 -8.45 6.92
C GLY A 65 -2.15 -9.65 6.65
N GLY A 66 -1.82 -10.51 5.69
CA GLY A 66 -2.58 -11.73 5.37
C GLY A 66 -3.74 -11.53 4.40
N ALA A 67 -3.89 -10.33 3.82
CA ALA A 67 -4.88 -10.04 2.80
C ALA A 67 -4.30 -10.19 1.38
N ASP A 68 -5.17 -10.43 0.40
CA ASP A 68 -4.76 -10.44 -1.00
C ASP A 68 -4.69 -9.00 -1.55
N PRO A 69 -3.54 -8.56 -2.10
CA PRO A 69 -3.36 -7.17 -2.52
C PRO A 69 -4.25 -6.79 -3.71
N ALA A 70 -4.52 -7.71 -4.65
CA ALA A 70 -5.36 -7.40 -5.81
C ALA A 70 -6.83 -7.22 -5.37
N GLU A 71 -7.32 -8.09 -4.50
CA GLU A 71 -8.68 -7.96 -3.94
C GLU A 71 -8.83 -6.69 -3.09
N PHE A 72 -7.83 -6.36 -2.26
CA PHE A 72 -7.84 -5.14 -1.46
C PHE A 72 -7.90 -3.88 -2.34
N ILE A 73 -7.13 -3.83 -3.43
CA ILE A 73 -7.19 -2.74 -4.41
C ILE A 73 -8.59 -2.65 -5.03
N LYS A 74 -9.21 -3.76 -5.44
CA LYS A 74 -10.55 -3.76 -6.06
C LYS A 74 -11.63 -3.23 -5.12
N ILE A 75 -11.56 -3.58 -3.83
CA ILE A 75 -12.46 -3.10 -2.78
C ILE A 75 -12.32 -1.58 -2.61
N HIS A 76 -11.10 -1.07 -2.63
CA HIS A 76 -10.80 0.35 -2.38
C HIS A 76 -10.52 1.18 -3.65
N ARG A 77 -10.91 0.70 -4.84
CA ARG A 77 -10.56 1.32 -6.13
C ARG A 77 -10.94 2.80 -6.27
N ASN A 78 -12.06 3.21 -5.67
CA ASN A 78 -12.53 4.61 -5.71
C ASN A 78 -11.88 5.50 -4.63
N ARG A 79 -11.02 4.91 -3.79
CA ARG A 79 -10.43 5.55 -2.61
C ARG A 79 -8.90 5.55 -2.63
N ALA A 80 -8.28 4.62 -3.34
CA ALA A 80 -6.84 4.62 -3.58
C ALA A 80 -6.44 5.78 -4.50
N GLY A 81 -5.44 6.57 -4.10
CA GLY A 81 -4.88 7.63 -4.95
C GLY A 81 -3.59 7.21 -5.65
N TYR A 82 -2.76 6.43 -4.97
CA TYR A 82 -1.56 5.80 -5.55
C TYR A 82 -1.18 4.54 -4.79
N TYR A 83 -0.20 3.81 -5.30
CA TYR A 83 0.16 2.48 -4.82
C TYR A 83 1.65 2.37 -4.57
N HIS A 84 2.04 1.90 -3.40
CA HIS A 84 3.39 1.45 -3.13
C HIS A 84 3.55 0.01 -3.62
N PHE A 85 4.49 -0.18 -4.54
CA PHE A 85 4.96 -1.48 -4.99
C PHE A 85 6.26 -1.78 -4.25
N LYS A 86 6.15 -2.65 -3.26
CA LYS A 86 7.24 -3.19 -2.44
C LYS A 86 7.16 -4.70 -2.50
N ASP A 87 8.29 -5.38 -2.33
CA ASP A 87 8.35 -6.83 -2.35
C ASP A 87 9.23 -7.35 -1.21
N GLY A 88 9.07 -8.63 -0.93
CA GLY A 88 9.70 -9.29 0.19
C GLY A 88 8.90 -10.51 0.63
N ARG A 89 9.22 -11.00 1.82
CA ARG A 89 8.56 -12.17 2.40
C ARG A 89 8.51 -12.11 3.92
N LYS A 90 7.61 -12.90 4.49
CA LYS A 90 7.55 -13.14 5.93
C LYS A 90 8.57 -14.20 6.32
N LEU A 91 9.31 -13.97 7.39
CA LEU A 91 10.30 -14.91 7.93
C LEU A 91 9.64 -15.86 8.95
N PRO A 92 10.21 -17.07 9.17
CA PRO A 92 9.65 -18.04 10.13
C PRO A 92 9.58 -17.54 11.57
N ASP A 93 10.42 -16.57 11.94
CA ASP A 93 10.44 -15.94 13.27
C ASP A 93 9.41 -14.80 13.43
N GLY A 94 8.58 -14.57 12.42
CA GLY A 94 7.59 -13.49 12.39
C GLY A 94 8.12 -12.16 11.88
N GLY A 95 9.42 -12.06 11.59
CA GLY A 95 10.02 -10.89 10.94
C GLY A 95 9.65 -10.76 9.47
N VAL A 96 10.15 -9.71 8.83
CA VAL A 96 10.03 -9.51 7.39
C VAL A 96 11.39 -9.25 6.76
N GLU A 97 11.57 -9.80 5.56
CA GLU A 97 12.70 -9.54 4.70
C GLU A 97 12.21 -8.75 3.48
N PHE A 98 12.77 -7.56 3.26
CA PHE A 98 12.50 -6.76 2.07
C PHE A 98 13.42 -7.20 0.96
N LEU A 99 12.86 -7.39 -0.23
CA LEU A 99 13.58 -7.85 -1.41
C LEU A 99 13.22 -6.95 -2.59
N GLU A 100 14.13 -6.84 -3.56
CA GLU A 100 13.83 -6.10 -4.78
C GLU A 100 12.64 -6.72 -5.53
N LEU A 101 11.90 -5.89 -6.27
CA LEU A 101 10.67 -6.32 -6.94
C LEU A 101 10.89 -7.56 -7.81
N GLY A 102 10.02 -8.56 -7.64
CA GLY A 102 10.06 -9.83 -8.37
C GLY A 102 10.93 -10.90 -7.69
N ARG A 103 11.45 -10.64 -6.49
CA ARG A 103 12.25 -11.59 -5.72
C ARG A 103 11.59 -12.02 -4.42
N GLY A 104 10.51 -11.38 -4.02
CA GLY A 104 9.71 -11.77 -2.87
C GLY A 104 8.50 -12.63 -3.25
N GLU A 105 7.50 -12.57 -2.38
CA GLU A 105 6.31 -13.43 -2.41
C GLU A 105 5.04 -12.63 -2.69
N VAL A 106 5.14 -11.30 -2.90
CA VAL A 106 3.99 -10.47 -3.21
C VAL A 106 3.50 -10.77 -4.63
N LYS A 107 2.18 -10.92 -4.79
CA LYS A 107 1.51 -11.10 -6.09
C LYS A 107 1.49 -9.80 -6.91
N LEU A 108 2.68 -9.31 -7.29
CA LEU A 108 2.86 -7.99 -7.91
C LEU A 108 2.18 -7.86 -9.27
N VAL A 109 2.13 -8.93 -10.07
CA VAL A 109 1.48 -8.92 -11.39
C VAL A 109 -0.03 -8.72 -11.24
N GLU A 110 -0.65 -9.45 -10.32
CA GLU A 110 -2.08 -9.36 -10.02
C GLU A 110 -2.42 -8.02 -9.38
N ALA A 111 -1.58 -7.53 -8.46
CA ALA A 111 -1.75 -6.22 -7.86
C ALA A 111 -1.63 -5.09 -8.90
N MET A 112 -0.70 -5.20 -9.85
CA MET A 112 -0.56 -4.27 -10.97
C MET A 112 -1.79 -4.25 -11.87
N ALA A 113 -2.31 -5.44 -12.22
CA ALA A 113 -3.53 -5.53 -13.02
C ALA A 113 -4.70 -4.84 -12.31
N ALA A 114 -4.90 -5.12 -11.02
CA ALA A 114 -5.94 -4.47 -10.21
C ALA A 114 -5.75 -2.95 -10.09
N ALA A 115 -4.51 -2.47 -9.92
CA ALA A 115 -4.20 -1.05 -9.87
C ALA A 115 -4.53 -0.35 -11.20
N ARG A 116 -4.16 -0.96 -12.34
CA ARG A 116 -4.51 -0.44 -13.67
C ARG A 116 -6.02 -0.39 -13.89
N GLU A 117 -6.75 -1.45 -13.51
CA GLU A 117 -8.22 -1.49 -13.58
C GLU A 117 -8.87 -0.44 -12.66
N ALA A 118 -8.24 -0.13 -11.53
CA ALA A 118 -8.66 0.93 -10.61
C ALA A 118 -8.33 2.34 -11.12
N GLY A 119 -7.62 2.47 -12.25
CA GLY A 119 -7.25 3.77 -12.83
C GLY A 119 -6.03 4.41 -12.17
N ALA A 120 -5.09 3.61 -11.66
CA ALA A 120 -3.86 4.10 -11.05
C ALA A 120 -3.10 5.07 -11.98
N GLU A 121 -2.94 6.32 -11.52
CA GLU A 121 -2.06 7.29 -12.17
C GLU A 121 -0.61 7.08 -11.76
N TRP A 122 -0.38 6.74 -10.49
CA TRP A 122 0.94 6.56 -9.90
C TRP A 122 1.08 5.20 -9.23
N ILE A 123 2.18 4.55 -9.55
CA ILE A 123 2.80 3.52 -8.72
C ILE A 123 4.14 4.07 -8.24
N VAL A 124 4.55 3.69 -7.04
CA VAL A 124 5.84 4.06 -6.47
C VAL A 124 6.54 2.78 -6.06
N ALA A 125 7.68 2.50 -6.68
CA ALA A 125 8.54 1.43 -6.18
C ALA A 125 9.18 1.88 -4.86
N GLU A 126 9.00 1.11 -3.81
CA GLU A 126 9.53 1.40 -2.47
C GLU A 126 10.46 0.27 -2.01
N GLN A 127 11.58 0.64 -1.41
CA GLN A 127 12.54 -0.29 -0.82
C GLN A 127 12.95 0.24 0.56
N ASP A 128 12.49 -0.41 1.64
CA ASP A 128 12.80 0.03 3.01
C ASP A 128 14.25 -0.23 3.39
N ARG A 129 14.70 -1.46 3.10
CA ARG A 129 16.05 -1.92 3.37
C ARG A 129 16.50 -2.81 2.24
N THR A 130 17.79 -2.76 1.93
CA THR A 130 18.46 -3.68 1.01
C THR A 130 19.86 -3.96 1.55
N THR A 131 20.38 -5.15 1.28
CA THR A 131 21.78 -5.52 1.55
C THR A 131 22.69 -5.19 0.36
N LEU A 132 22.13 -4.74 -0.76
CA LEU A 132 22.84 -4.37 -1.97
C LEU A 132 23.20 -2.87 -1.96
N PRO A 133 24.17 -2.45 -2.79
CA PRO A 133 24.32 -1.03 -3.12
C PRO A 133 23.00 -0.46 -3.64
N HIS A 134 22.58 0.72 -3.16
CA HIS A 134 21.23 1.25 -3.42
C HIS A 134 20.91 1.39 -4.92
N LEU A 135 21.89 1.76 -5.75
CA LEU A 135 21.70 1.87 -7.20
C LEU A 135 21.50 0.51 -7.87
N GLU A 136 22.13 -0.55 -7.34
CA GLU A 136 21.94 -1.91 -7.84
C GLU A 136 20.53 -2.41 -7.48
N SER A 137 20.10 -2.21 -6.23
CA SER A 137 18.75 -2.53 -5.77
C SER A 137 17.68 -1.82 -6.63
N ALA A 138 17.82 -0.51 -6.82
CA ALA A 138 16.92 0.26 -7.69
C ALA A 138 16.95 -0.21 -9.16
N THR A 139 18.11 -0.65 -9.66
CA THR A 139 18.25 -1.16 -11.03
C THR A 139 17.49 -2.47 -11.22
N ILE A 140 17.55 -3.37 -10.23
CA ILE A 140 16.81 -4.64 -10.25
C ILE A 140 15.31 -4.37 -10.25
N SER A 141 14.81 -3.56 -9.31
CA SER A 141 13.38 -3.23 -9.23
C SER A 141 12.88 -2.52 -10.50
N ARG A 142 13.65 -1.58 -11.04
CA ARG A 142 13.33 -0.91 -12.32
C ARG A 142 13.27 -1.89 -13.50
N LYS A 143 14.16 -2.89 -13.53
CA LYS A 143 14.13 -3.92 -14.58
C LYS A 143 12.84 -4.73 -14.48
N TYR A 144 12.45 -5.18 -13.29
CA TYR A 144 11.22 -5.93 -13.08
C TYR A 144 9.97 -5.13 -13.48
N LEU A 145 9.89 -3.85 -13.07
CA LEU A 145 8.82 -2.94 -13.49
C LEU A 145 8.63 -2.90 -15.01
N LYS A 146 9.73 -2.79 -15.76
CA LYS A 146 9.70 -2.72 -17.23
C LYS A 146 9.33 -4.04 -17.88
N GLU A 147 9.99 -5.13 -17.46
CA GLU A 147 9.91 -6.42 -18.15
C GLU A 147 8.67 -7.22 -17.75
N ALA A 148 8.28 -7.19 -16.46
CA ALA A 148 7.17 -7.97 -15.94
C ALA A 148 5.87 -7.17 -15.83
N LEU A 149 5.94 -5.88 -15.48
CA LEU A 149 4.75 -5.06 -15.20
C LEU A 149 4.38 -4.06 -16.30
N GLY A 150 5.26 -3.89 -17.31
CA GLY A 150 5.00 -3.07 -18.50
C GLY A 150 4.84 -1.57 -18.20
N VAL A 151 5.64 -1.05 -17.27
CA VAL A 151 5.70 0.38 -16.87
C VAL A 151 7.10 0.96 -17.08
#